data_AF-A0A9W8GMY6-F1
#
_entry.id   AF-A0A9W8GMY6-F1
#
_cell.length_a   1.000
_cell.length_b   1.000
_cell.length_c   1.000
_cell.angle_alpha   90.00
_cell.angle_beta   90.00
_cell.angle_gamma   90.00
#
_symmetry.space_group_name_H-M   'P 1'
#
loop_
_entity.id
_entity.type
_entity.pdbx_description
1 polymer ?
#
loop_
_entity_poly.entity_id
_entity_poly.type
_entity_poly.pdbx_seq_one_letter_code
_entity_poly.pdbx_strand_id
1 'polypeptide(L)' 'MSAAAKRIIPLLDRVLIQRVKAETKTATGILLPEKAVEKLNEGVVVAVGPGNVTKDGTTIPTGLSEGDRVLLPS' A
#
# COMPACT_ATOMS: atom_id res chain seq x y z
N MET A 1 -7.25 -7.85 -10.47
CA MET A 1 -6.50 -8.03 -9.21
C MET A 1 -5.34 -8.98 -9.48
N SER A 2 -4.09 -8.55 -9.31
CA SER A 2 -2.91 -9.35 -9.68
C SER A 2 -2.64 -10.46 -8.66
N ALA A 3 -2.59 -11.70 -9.12
CA ALA A 3 -2.40 -12.91 -8.30
C ALA A 3 -0.98 -13.09 -7.73
N ALA A 4 -0.02 -12.24 -8.12
CA ALA A 4 1.35 -12.32 -7.63
C ALA A 4 1.51 -11.80 -6.18
N ALA A 5 0.77 -10.75 -5.81
CA ALA A 5 0.84 -10.18 -4.46
C ALA A 5 0.25 -11.11 -3.39
N LYS A 6 -0.73 -11.95 -3.77
CA LYS A 6 -1.41 -12.90 -2.86
C LYS A 6 -0.51 -14.03 -2.35
N ARG A 7 0.68 -14.20 -2.94
CA ARG A 7 1.69 -15.21 -2.51
C ARG A 7 2.80 -14.61 -1.65
N ILE A 8 2.83 -13.29 -1.46
CA ILE A 8 3.84 -12.62 -0.64
C ILE A 8 3.24 -12.30 0.71
N ILE A 9 3.73 -12.99 1.74
CA ILE A 9 3.32 -12.77 3.12
C ILE A 9 4.36 -11.83 3.76
N PRO A 10 3.98 -10.60 4.16
CA PRO A 10 4.89 -9.73 4.88
C PRO A 10 5.18 -10.29 6.28
N LEU A 11 6.44 -10.21 6.70
CA LEU A 11 6.91 -10.75 7.98
C LEU A 11 7.12 -9.62 9.00
N LEU A 12 6.93 -9.94 10.28
CA LEU A 12 7.00 -9.00 11.41
C LEU A 12 6.09 -7.78 11.17
N ASP A 13 6.65 -6.58 11.23
CA ASP A 13 5.97 -5.28 11.15
C ASP A 13 5.89 -4.72 9.71
N ARG A 14 6.03 -5.59 8.71
CA ARG A 14 5.98 -5.16 7.30
C ARG A 14 4.54 -5.12 6.82
N VAL A 15 4.25 -4.15 5.95
CA VAL A 15 2.94 -3.99 5.31
C VAL A 15 3.13 -3.89 3.81
N LEU A 16 2.35 -4.67 3.07
CA LEU A 16 2.39 -4.72 1.62
C LEU A 16 1.32 -3.79 1.06
N ILE A 17 1.75 -2.78 0.32
CA ILE A 17 0.87 -1.71 -0.17
C ILE A 17 0.94 -1.65 -1.70
N GLN A 18 -0.22 -1.61 -2.34
CA GLN A 18 -0.34 -1.33 -3.76
C GLN A 18 -0.58 0.16 -3.95
N ARG A 19 0.38 0.85 -4.58
CA ARG A 19 0.23 2.26 -4.95
C ARG A 19 -0.93 2.45 -5.93
N VAL A 20 -1.72 3.49 -5.69
CA VAL A 20 -2.78 3.89 -6.62
C VAL A 20 -2.12 4.44 -7.87
N LYS A 21 -2.57 3.99 -9.06
CA LYS A 21 -2.12 4.57 -10.32
C LYS A 21 -2.75 5.95 -10.45
N ALA A 22 -1.93 6.96 -10.70
CA ALA A 22 -2.43 8.31 -10.98
C ALA A 22 -3.27 8.32 -12.26
N GLU A 23 -4.33 9.12 -12.23
CA GLU A 23 -5.30 9.23 -13.32
C GLU A 23 -4.63 9.88 -14.54
N THR A 24 -4.71 9.20 -15.68
CA THR A 24 -4.15 9.70 -16.95
C THR A 24 -5.05 10.73 -17.63
N LYS A 25 -6.28 10.91 -17.12
CA LYS A 25 -7.27 11.85 -17.63
C LYS A 25 -7.72 12.76 -16.50
N THR A 26 -7.70 14.07 -16.72
CA THR A 26 -8.35 15.02 -15.82
C THR A 26 -9.87 14.85 -15.86
N ALA A 27 -10.57 15.38 -14.87
CA ALA A 27 -12.04 15.44 -14.83
C ALA A 27 -12.67 16.09 -16.09
N THR A 28 -11.89 16.91 -16.81
CA THR A 28 -12.28 17.61 -18.05
C THR A 28 -11.92 16.85 -19.34
N GLY A 29 -11.35 15.64 -19.22
CA GLY A 29 -11.03 14.78 -20.36
C GLY A 29 -9.68 15.06 -21.05
N ILE A 30 -8.82 15.89 -20.44
CA ILE A 30 -7.49 16.18 -20.97
C ILE A 30 -6.55 15.03 -20.59
N LEU A 31 -5.88 14.46 -21.58
CA LEU A 31 -4.84 13.44 -21.39
C LEU A 31 -3.56 14.10 -20.87
N LEU A 32 -3.12 13.71 -19.67
CA LEU A 32 -1.81 14.12 -19.17
C LEU A 32 -0.70 13.30 -19.83
N PRO A 33 0.43 13.92 -20.20
CA PRO A 33 1.60 13.17 -20.64
C PRO A 33 2.11 12.29 -19.50
N GLU A 34 2.60 11.08 -19.82
CA GLU A 34 3.04 10.10 -18.80
C GLU A 34 4.12 10.64 -17.84
N LYS A 35 4.86 11.68 -18.24
CA LYS A 35 5.86 12.37 -17.41
C LYS A 35 5.26 13.28 -16.32
N ALA A 36 4.03 13.76 -16.51
CA ALA A 36 3.33 14.62 -15.56
C ALA A 36 2.46 13.83 -14.57
N VAL A 37 2.47 12.50 -14.69
CA VAL A 37 1.75 11.59 -13.80
C VAL A 37 2.57 11.45 -12.51
N GLU A 38 2.30 12.34 -11.56
CA GLU A 38 2.95 12.31 -10.26
C GLU A 38 2.59 11.02 -9.52
N LYS A 39 3.57 10.40 -8.87
CA LYS A 39 3.30 9.22 -8.04
C LYS A 39 2.44 9.70 -6.88
N LEU A 40 1.16 9.31 -6.89
CA LEU A 40 0.31 9.54 -5.73
C LEU A 40 0.95 8.84 -4.54
N ASN A 41 1.14 9.61 -3.46
CA ASN A 41 1.62 9.09 -2.19
C ASN A 41 0.51 8.31 -1.46
N GLU A 42 -0.50 7.82 -2.17
CA GLU A 42 -1.59 7.03 -1.62
C GLU A 42 -1.50 5.59 -2.12
N GLY A 43 -1.85 4.66 -1.23
CA GLY A 43 -1.87 3.24 -1.54
C GLY A 43 -2.97 2.51 -0.80
N VAL A 44 -3.30 1.32 -1.31
CA VAL A 44 -4.22 0.39 -0.67
C VAL A 44 -3.41 -0.75 -0.06
N VAL A 45 -3.69 -1.08 1.19
CA VAL A 45 -3.07 -2.22 1.90
C VAL A 45 -3.56 -3.52 1.27
N VAL A 46 -2.63 -4.37 0.86
CA VAL A 46 -2.91 -5.67 0.22
C VAL A 46 -2.66 -6.84 1.18
N ALA A 47 -1.65 -6.71 2.05
CA ALA A 47 -1.34 -7.71 3.07
C ALA A 47 -0.66 -7.04 4.25
N VAL A 48 -0.90 -7.59 5.44
CA VAL A 48 -0.39 -7.05 6.71
C VAL A 48 0.37 -8.14 7.46
N GLY A 49 1.55 -7.80 7.99
CA GLY A 49 2.33 -8.71 8.83
C GLY A 49 1.74 -8.86 10.23
N PRO A 50 2.12 -9.91 10.96
CA PRO A 50 1.59 -10.19 12.31
C PRO A 50 1.96 -9.11 13.35
N GLY A 51 2.90 -8.22 13.04
CA GLY A 51 3.30 -7.10 13.87
C GLY A 51 4.65 -7.28 14.56
N ASN A 52 5.05 -6.28 15.34
CA ASN A 52 6.36 -6.23 15.97
C ASN A 52 6.42 -7.17 17.18
N VAL A 53 7.54 -7.87 17.36
CA VAL A 53 7.75 -8.77 18.50
C VAL A 53 8.62 -8.02 19.51
N THR A 54 8.07 -7.77 20.69
CA THR A 54 8.81 -7.19 21.81
C THR A 54 9.86 -8.18 22.31
N LYS A 55 10.91 -7.69 22.98
CA LYS A 55 11.98 -8.53 23.56
C LYS A 55 11.45 -9.59 24.53
N ASP A 56 10.27 -9.35 25.10
CA ASP A 56 9.58 -10.23 26.04
C ASP A 56 8.75 -11.33 25.35
N GLY A 57 8.77 -11.40 24.01
CA GLY A 57 8.06 -12.42 23.22
C GLY A 57 6.59 -12.09 22.91
N THR A 58 6.09 -10.94 23.37
CA THR A 58 4.74 -10.47 23.03
C THR A 58 4.71 -9.85 21.64
N THR A 59 3.74 -10.26 20.81
CA THR A 59 3.50 -9.66 19.50
C THR A 59 2.53 -8.48 19.65
N ILE A 60 2.94 -7.30 19.18
CA ILE A 60 2.09 -6.12 19.07
C ILE A 60 1.45 -6.14 17.68
N PRO A 61 0.13 -6.34 17.57
CA PRO A 61 -0.52 -6.38 16.26
C PRO A 61 -0.47 -5.01 15.58
N THR A 62 -0.41 -5.03 14.27
CA THR A 62 -0.52 -3.83 13.43
C THR A 62 -1.95 -3.30 13.47
N GLY A 63 -2.11 -1.98 13.50
CA GLY A 63 -3.43 -1.32 13.51
C GLY A 63 -4.08 -1.18 12.12
N LEU A 64 -3.55 -1.88 11.11
CA LEU A 64 -3.98 -1.77 9.71
C LEU A 64 -4.64 -3.08 9.27
N SER A 65 -5.69 -2.97 8.47
CA SER A 65 -6.40 -4.09 7.86
C SER A 65 -6.16 -4.15 6.36
N GLU A 66 -6.35 -5.33 5.76
CA GLU A 66 -6.35 -5.48 4.31
C GLU A 66 -7.49 -4.65 3.70
N GLY A 67 -7.16 -3.81 2.70
CA GLY A 67 -8.11 -2.91 2.04
C GLY A 67 -8.07 -1.46 2.51
N ASP A 68 -7.35 -1.15 3.60
CA ASP A 68 -7.23 0.22 4.08
C ASP A 68 -6.49 1.13 3.09
N ARG A 69 -6.97 2.37 2.94
CA ARG A 69 -6.25 3.42 2.21
C ARG A 69 -5.31 4.13 3.15
N VAL A 70 -4.03 4.13 2.80
CA VAL A 70 -2.97 4.73 3.62
C VAL A 70 -2.18 5.75 2.81
N LEU A 71 -1.85 6.86 3.47
CA LEU A 71 -0.91 7.84 2.97
C LEU A 71 0.50 7.33 3.25
N LEU A 72 1.30 7.22 2.20
CA LEU A 72 2.70 6.84 2.25
C LEU A 72 3.54 8.07 2.60
N PRO A 73 4.59 7.91 3.42
CA PRO A 73 5.60 8.95 3.55
C PRO A 73 6.26 9.17 2.18
N SER A 74 6.46 10.44 1.85
CA SER A 74 7.16 10.93 0.65
C SER A 74 8.59 10.41 0.54
#